data_AF-A0A1G9J8P8-F1
#
_entry.id   AF-A0A1G9J8P8-F1
#
_cell.length_a   1.000
_cell.length_b   1.000
_cell.length_c   1.000
_cell.angle_alpha   90.00
_cell.angle_beta   90.00
_cell.angle_gamma   90.00
#
_symmetry.space_group_name_H-M   'P 1'
#
loop_
_entity.id
_entity.type
_entity.pdbx_description
1 polymer ?
#
loop_
_entity_poly.entity_id
_entity_poly.type
_entity_poly.pdbx_seq_one_letter_code
_entity_poly.pdbx_strand_id
1 'polypeptide(L)' 'MTVEFDADDLDDDELDALAEMSDDDLAELYEDPGPDNPLAGYARPATRSPHEIDPYRAVDDLRPL' A
#
# COMPACT_ATOMS: atom_id res chain seq x y z
N MET A 1 17.64 -10.98 9.47
CA MET A 1 16.93 -12.06 8.76
C MET A 1 15.61 -11.46 8.32
N THR A 2 15.56 -10.97 7.08
CA THR A 2 14.30 -10.53 6.46
C THR A 2 13.59 -11.77 6.00
N VAL A 3 12.41 -12.05 6.56
CA VAL A 3 11.53 -13.10 6.03
C VAL A 3 10.94 -12.53 4.75
N GLU A 4 11.36 -13.03 3.59
CA GLU A 4 10.67 -12.73 2.33
C GLU A 4 9.33 -13.48 2.38
N PHE A 5 8.24 -12.74 2.20
CA PHE A 5 6.92 -13.33 2.08
C PHE A 5 6.72 -13.74 0.62
N ASP A 6 6.47 -15.04 0.38
CA ASP A 6 6.11 -15.58 -0.92
C ASP A 6 4.61 -15.90 -0.94
N ALA A 7 3.89 -15.38 -1.94
CA ALA A 7 2.46 -15.65 -2.08
C ALA A 7 2.20 -17.08 -2.59
N ASP A 8 3.21 -17.71 -3.22
CA ASP A 8 3.11 -19.10 -3.71
C ASP A 8 3.33 -20.13 -2.59
N ASP A 9 3.70 -19.70 -1.37
CA ASP A 9 3.83 -20.55 -0.18
C ASP A 9 2.48 -20.85 0.51
N LEU A 10 1.41 -20.13 0.15
CA LEU A 10 0.06 -20.34 0.70
C LEU A 10 -0.64 -21.53 0.04
N ASP A 11 -1.10 -22.48 0.83
CA ASP A 11 -1.92 -23.60 0.33
C ASP A 11 -3.42 -23.27 0.26
N ASP A 12 -4.19 -24.14 -0.41
CA ASP A 12 -5.62 -23.92 -0.64
C ASP A 12 -6.43 -23.84 0.68
N ASP A 13 -6.01 -24.58 1.72
CA ASP A 13 -6.67 -24.58 3.03
C ASP A 13 -6.42 -23.26 3.79
N GLU A 14 -5.21 -22.71 3.67
CA GLU A 14 -4.86 -21.39 4.20
C GLU A 14 -5.62 -20.26 3.49
N LEU A 15 -5.82 -20.37 2.18
CA LEU A 15 -6.60 -19.41 1.41
C LEU A 15 -8.09 -19.45 1.79
N ASP A 16 -8.66 -20.63 1.98
CA ASP A 16 -10.05 -20.79 2.42
C ASP A 16 -10.25 -20.23 3.84
N ALA A 17 -9.28 -20.45 4.75
CA ALA A 17 -9.32 -19.88 6.10
C ALA A 17 -9.30 -18.35 6.09
N LEU A 18 -8.51 -17.73 5.21
CA LEU A 18 -8.48 -16.26 5.02
C LEU A 18 -9.79 -15.74 4.43
N ALA A 19 -10.43 -16.48 3.53
CA ALA A 19 -11.69 -16.10 2.91
C ALA A 19 -12.89 -16.18 3.89
N GLU A 20 -12.81 -17.05 4.90
CA GLU A 20 -13.82 -17.22 5.94
C GLU A 20 -13.68 -16.26 7.13
N MET A 21 -12.57 -15.52 7.23
CA MET A 21 -12.37 -14.53 8.29
C MET A 21 -13.42 -13.41 8.23
N SER A 22 -13.88 -12.97 9.40
CA SER A 22 -14.79 -11.83 9.47
C SER A 22 -14.05 -10.52 9.22
N ASP A 23 -14.79 -9.49 8.78
CA ASP A 23 -14.23 -8.14 8.59
C ASP A 23 -13.61 -7.57 9.89
N ASP A 24 -14.15 -7.96 11.05
CA ASP A 24 -13.63 -7.57 12.37
C ASP A 24 -12.31 -8.27 12.69
N ASP A 25 -12.18 -9.57 12.38
CA ASP A 25 -10.94 -10.33 12.56
C ASP A 25 -9.83 -9.84 11.61
N LEU A 26 -10.21 -9.46 10.39
CA LEU A 26 -9.30 -8.80 9.44
C LEU A 26 -8.87 -7.44 9.99
N ALA A 27 -9.79 -6.64 10.53
CA ALA A 27 -9.46 -5.34 11.10
C ALA A 27 -8.46 -5.45 12.26
N GLU A 28 -8.62 -6.42 13.16
CA GLU A 28 -7.67 -6.70 14.25
C GLU A 28 -6.28 -7.10 13.72
N LEU A 29 -6.22 -7.91 12.66
CA LEU A 29 -4.98 -8.30 11.99
C LEU A 29 -4.23 -7.09 11.37
N TYR A 30 -4.97 -6.07 10.92
CA TYR A 30 -4.43 -4.84 10.32
C TYR A 30 -4.30 -3.65 11.31
N GLU A 31 -4.69 -3.80 12.59
CA GLU A 31 -4.82 -2.67 13.53
C GLU A 31 -3.48 -2.13 14.06
N ASP A 32 -2.37 -2.87 13.89
CA ASP A 32 -1.02 -2.37 14.18
C ASP A 32 -0.16 -2.34 12.90
N PRO A 33 -0.38 -1.35 12.00
CA PRO A 33 0.68 -0.94 11.11
C PRO A 33 1.73 -0.32 12.03
N GLY A 34 2.79 -1.06 12.35
CA GLY A 34 3.89 -0.54 13.16
C GLY A 34 4.34 0.87 12.74
N PRO A 35 5.22 1.54 13.51
CA PRO A 35 5.48 2.98 13.40
C PRO A 35 5.85 3.50 12.00
N ASP A 36 6.22 2.62 11.09
CA ASP A 36 6.54 2.88 9.70
C ASP A 36 5.29 2.68 8.80
N ASN A 37 4.30 3.57 8.90
CA ASN A 37 3.31 3.67 7.82
C ASN A 37 4.03 4.18 6.56
N PRO A 38 4.24 3.34 5.52
CA PRO A 38 5.03 3.72 4.34
C PRO A 38 4.37 4.85 3.55
N LEU A 39 3.08 5.10 3.80
CA LEU A 39 2.28 6.15 3.19
C LEU A 39 2.21 7.44 4.01
N ALA A 40 2.77 7.48 5.23
CA ALA A 40 2.71 8.67 6.10
C ALA A 40 3.30 9.93 5.44
N GLY A 41 4.30 9.77 4.57
CA GLY A 41 4.88 10.89 3.80
C GLY A 41 4.06 11.32 2.58
N TYR A 42 3.07 10.53 2.16
CA TYR A 42 2.26 10.76 0.97
C TYR A 42 0.90 11.37 1.27
N ALA A 43 0.49 11.42 2.55
CA ALA A 43 -0.71 12.12 2.97
C ALA A 43 -0.64 13.60 2.57
N ARG A 44 -1.52 14.04 1.67
CA ARG A 44 -1.66 15.45 1.31
C ARG A 44 -2.69 16.10 2.25
N PRO A 45 -2.41 17.29 2.80
CA PRO A 45 -3.43 18.05 3.52
C PRO A 45 -4.68 18.23 2.66
N ALA A 46 -5.87 18.09 3.25
CA ALA A 46 -7.14 18.25 2.52
C ALA A 46 -7.32 19.63 1.87
N THR A 47 -6.57 20.63 2.35
CA THR A 47 -6.56 22.01 1.83
C THR A 47 -5.56 22.23 0.70
N ARG A 48 -4.72 21.23 0.38
CA ARG A 48 -3.71 21.35 -0.67
C ARG A 48 -4.35 21.13 -2.03
N SER A 49 -4.25 22.13 -2.91
CA SER A 49 -4.69 21.99 -4.30
C SER A 49 -3.96 20.84 -5.01
N PRO A 50 -4.64 20.09 -5.91
CA PRO A 50 -3.99 19.11 -6.77
C PRO A 50 -2.83 19.72 -7.54
N HIS A 51 -1.80 18.92 -7.81
CA HIS A 51 -0.75 19.33 -8.75
C HIS A 51 -1.33 19.32 -10.16
N GLU A 52 -1.16 20.43 -10.88
CA GLU A 52 -1.47 20.47 -12.32
C GLU A 52 -0.44 19.62 -13.07
N ILE A 53 -0.92 18.56 -13.72
CA ILE A 53 -0.12 17.73 -14.61
C ILE A 53 -0.41 18.21 -16.03
N ASP A 54 0.62 18.71 -16.72
CA ASP A 54 0.52 19.00 -18.14
C ASP A 54 0.52 17.67 -18.93
N PRO A 55 -0.58 17.32 -19.62
CA PRO A 55 -0.69 16.05 -20.34
C PRO A 55 0.21 15.97 -21.58
N TYR A 56 0.78 17.10 -22.04
CA TYR A 56 1.67 17.16 -23.21
C TYR A 56 3.15 17.20 -22.84
N ARG A 57 3.48 17.12 -21.55
CA ARG A 57 4.87 17.15 -21.09
C ARG A 57 5.59 15.86 -21.45
N ALA A 58 6.64 15.96 -22.27
CA ALA A 58 7.43 14.81 -22.65
C ALA A 58 8.38 14.38 -21.53
N VAL A 59 8.84 13.12 -21.58
CA VAL A 59 9.85 12.60 -20.64
C VAL A 59 11.15 13.40 -20.72
N ASP A 60 11.49 13.88 -21.92
CA ASP A 60 12.68 14.70 -22.15
C ASP A 60 12.59 16.11 -21.52
N ASP A 61 11.38 16.56 -21.15
CA ASP A 61 11.14 17.85 -20.48
C ASP A 61 11.17 17.74 -18.94
N LEU A 62 11.53 16.56 -18.42
CA LEU A 62 11.72 16.34 -16.98
C LEU A 62 13.09 16.87 -16.55
N ARG A 63 13.12 17.55 -15.40
CA ARG A 63 14.39 17.97 -14.81
C ARG A 63 15.11 16.71 -14.29
N PRO A 64 16.44 16.60 -14.49
CA PRO A 64 17.21 15.52 -13.88
C PRO A 64 17.14 15.62 -12.35
N LEU A 65 17.19 14.46 -11.69
CA LEU A 65 17.14 14.32 -10.24
C LEU A 65 18.42 14.83 -9.57
#